data_AF-Q03X98-F1
#
_entry.id   AF-Q03X98-F1
#
_cell.length_a   1.000
_cell.length_b   1.000
_cell.length_c   1.000
_cell.angle_alpha   90.00
_cell.angle_beta   90.00
_cell.angle_gamma   90.00
#
_symmetry.space_group_name_H-M   'P 1'
#
loop_
_entity.id
_entity.type
_entity.pdbx_description
1 polymer ?
#
loop_
_entity_poly.entity_id
_entity_poly.type
_entity_poly.pdbx_seq_one_letter_code
_entity_poly.pdbx_strand_id
1 'polypeptide(L)'
;MNESISDILMTNQRGNVRYVFPGENTETLAKMIATLANTKMGGKILLGFQDRGNIIECKGFSFPLPKREEIVDFLDGFAGFEIFDASYYKQRIAVINVPPSFEKIAFSKNKFYKFDSNYTNELSEKKPVKLFISYNHEVSEIADFIETKMKQLFHYDLIITRDTSLVYKDDIDKFMLSIKKHDIVLSLISNSYLESEACMYEISELMKDSEYSKRLAFIVLTEKDNELLEKPISIEKLVPSIYSDNRFKYVTFWNDKIDYYQSVLKDTKHHPETSLEIIDTLRRITNIANNIGEFVSMLNKTMGKSLFDMIDDDFSDIANMIKKYVD
;
A
#
# COMPACT_ATOMS: atom_id res chain seq x y z
N MET A 1 7.17 -6.90 -33.56
CA MET A 1 7.05 -8.00 -34.54
C MET A 1 5.74 -8.69 -34.22
N ASN A 2 4.73 -8.64 -35.10
CA ASN A 2 3.42 -9.24 -34.82
C ASN A 2 3.51 -10.76 -34.93
N GLU A 3 3.63 -11.44 -33.79
CA GLU A 3 3.65 -12.90 -33.71
C GLU A 3 2.31 -13.48 -34.21
N SER A 4 2.40 -14.56 -35.01
CA SER A 4 1.22 -15.16 -35.63
C SER A 4 0.42 -15.97 -34.61
N ILE A 5 -0.89 -16.13 -34.86
CA ILE A 5 -1.77 -16.93 -33.98
C ILE A 5 -1.28 -18.38 -33.88
N SER A 6 -0.71 -18.91 -34.97
CA SER A 6 -0.10 -20.24 -34.97
C SER A 6 1.07 -20.36 -34.02
N ASP A 7 1.95 -19.36 -33.97
CA ASP A 7 3.13 -19.37 -33.09
C ASP A 7 2.73 -19.26 -31.61
N ILE A 8 1.77 -18.38 -31.31
CA ILE A 8 1.19 -18.21 -29.97
C ILE A 8 0.63 -19.54 -29.44
N LEU A 9 -0.11 -20.28 -30.29
CA LEU A 9 -0.72 -21.55 -29.93
C LEU A 9 0.30 -22.69 -29.84
N MET A 10 1.30 -22.73 -30.73
CA MET A 10 2.37 -23.74 -30.68
C MET A 10 3.23 -23.61 -29.42
N THR A 11 3.45 -22.39 -28.96
CA THR A 11 4.23 -22.10 -27.74
C THR A 11 3.38 -22.10 -26.48
N ASN A 12 2.06 -22.33 -26.59
CA ASN A 12 1.11 -22.36 -25.49
C ASN A 12 1.20 -21.11 -24.59
N GLN A 13 1.38 -19.93 -25.22
CA GLN A 13 1.59 -18.68 -24.52
C GLN A 13 0.39 -18.32 -23.64
N ARG A 14 0.70 -17.81 -22.44
CA ARG A 14 -0.26 -17.46 -21.38
C ARG A 14 0.19 -16.17 -20.68
N GLY A 15 -0.63 -15.66 -19.76
CA GLY A 15 -0.38 -14.37 -19.11
C GLY A 15 -0.97 -13.22 -19.93
N ASN A 16 -0.22 -12.62 -20.84
CA ASN A 16 -0.76 -11.50 -21.64
C ASN A 16 -1.55 -11.96 -22.88
N VAL A 17 -1.59 -13.27 -23.15
CA VAL A 17 -2.49 -13.88 -24.11
C VAL A 17 -3.60 -14.60 -23.36
N ARG A 18 -4.85 -14.25 -23.65
CA ARG A 18 -6.05 -14.78 -22.98
C ARG A 18 -6.94 -15.49 -23.99
N TYR A 19 -7.34 -16.72 -23.69
CA TYR A 19 -8.20 -17.53 -24.54
C TYR A 19 -9.62 -17.54 -23.99
N VAL A 20 -10.57 -17.09 -24.78
CA VAL A 20 -11.94 -16.89 -24.34
C VAL A 20 -12.87 -17.76 -25.18
N PHE A 21 -13.68 -18.56 -24.48
CA PHE A 21 -14.69 -19.39 -25.12
C PHE A 21 -15.64 -18.49 -25.93
N PRO A 22 -16.24 -18.95 -27.03
CA PRO A 22 -16.86 -18.08 -28.04
C PRO A 22 -17.93 -17.09 -27.57
N GLY A 23 -18.41 -17.14 -26.32
CA GLY A 23 -19.26 -16.11 -25.72
C GLY A 23 -18.64 -15.55 -24.44
N GLU A 24 -18.38 -14.24 -24.43
CA GLU A 24 -18.02 -13.46 -23.24
C GLU A 24 -18.74 -12.12 -23.29
N ASN A 25 -19.13 -11.59 -22.13
CA ASN A 25 -19.89 -10.35 -22.05
C ASN A 25 -18.99 -9.11 -22.17
N THR A 26 -19.56 -8.00 -22.64
CA THR A 26 -18.88 -6.71 -22.83
C THR A 26 -18.17 -6.23 -21.57
N GLU A 27 -18.79 -6.39 -20.40
CA GLU A 27 -18.24 -5.96 -19.12
C GLU A 27 -16.93 -6.70 -18.79
N THR A 28 -16.91 -8.02 -18.99
CA THR A 28 -15.74 -8.87 -18.72
C THR A 28 -14.64 -8.58 -19.72
N LEU A 29 -14.97 -8.43 -21.00
CA LEU A 29 -14.01 -7.99 -22.02
C LEU A 29 -13.39 -6.64 -21.68
N ALA A 30 -14.19 -5.67 -21.22
CA ALA A 30 -13.68 -4.37 -20.77
C ALA A 30 -12.69 -4.53 -19.61
N LYS A 31 -13.03 -5.31 -18.57
CA LYS A 31 -12.09 -5.59 -17.45
C LYS A 31 -10.79 -6.22 -17.94
N MET A 32 -10.86 -7.20 -18.86
CA MET A 32 -9.68 -7.82 -19.45
C MET A 32 -8.83 -6.83 -20.23
N ILE A 33 -9.45 -5.98 -21.06
CA ILE A 33 -8.78 -4.95 -21.86
C ILE A 33 -8.09 -3.94 -20.94
N ALA A 34 -8.78 -3.40 -19.93
CA ALA A 34 -8.18 -2.50 -18.95
C ALA A 34 -6.96 -3.15 -18.26
N THR A 35 -7.11 -4.40 -17.83
CA THR A 35 -6.05 -5.16 -17.16
C THR A 35 -4.84 -5.34 -18.06
N LEU A 36 -5.03 -5.74 -19.32
CA LEU A 36 -3.95 -5.94 -20.29
C LEU A 36 -3.27 -4.62 -20.70
N ALA A 37 -4.04 -3.56 -20.93
CA ALA A 37 -3.52 -2.23 -21.27
C ALA A 37 -2.62 -1.67 -20.17
N ASN A 38 -2.91 -2.00 -18.91
CA ASN A 38 -2.10 -1.62 -17.75
C ASN A 38 -0.81 -2.44 -17.57
N THR A 39 -0.56 -3.44 -18.42
CA THR A 39 0.71 -4.19 -18.40
C THR A 39 1.76 -3.53 -19.29
N LYS A 40 3.04 -3.79 -19.01
CA LYS A 40 4.17 -3.22 -19.80
C LYS A 40 4.16 -3.60 -21.28
N MET A 41 3.55 -4.73 -21.64
CA MET A 41 3.58 -5.28 -23.01
C MET A 41 2.23 -5.22 -23.71
N GLY A 42 1.16 -4.78 -23.03
CA GLY A 42 -0.20 -4.99 -23.53
C GLY A 42 -0.56 -6.47 -23.57
N GLY A 43 -1.45 -6.87 -24.48
CA GLY A 43 -1.80 -8.27 -24.65
C GLY A 43 -2.77 -8.55 -25.80
N LYS A 44 -3.23 -9.80 -25.86
CA LYS A 44 -4.20 -10.29 -26.83
C LYS A 44 -5.29 -11.09 -26.15
N ILE A 45 -6.54 -10.87 -26.58
CA ILE A 45 -7.68 -11.71 -26.22
C ILE A 45 -8.12 -12.45 -27.48
N LEU A 46 -8.09 -13.78 -27.43
CA LEU A 46 -8.43 -14.68 -28.53
C LEU A 46 -9.79 -15.31 -28.26
N LEU A 47 -10.81 -14.76 -28.91
CA LEU A 47 -12.18 -15.26 -28.84
C LEU A 47 -12.37 -16.41 -29.83
N GLY A 48 -13.00 -17.49 -29.38
CA GLY A 48 -13.15 -18.70 -30.17
C GLY A 48 -12.27 -19.87 -29.71
N PHE A 49 -11.64 -19.75 -28.54
CA PHE A 49 -10.72 -20.75 -28.01
C PHE A 49 -11.12 -21.19 -26.60
N GLN A 50 -10.91 -22.45 -26.27
CA GLN A 50 -11.11 -22.99 -24.94
C GLN A 50 -9.76 -23.44 -24.37
N ASP A 51 -9.29 -22.80 -23.30
CA ASP A 51 -8.13 -23.29 -22.53
C ASP A 51 -8.60 -24.38 -21.55
N ARG A 52 -8.01 -25.56 -21.64
CA ARG A 52 -8.24 -26.71 -20.73
C ARG A 52 -7.03 -27.01 -19.86
N GLY A 53 -6.13 -26.03 -19.69
CA GLY A 53 -4.89 -26.13 -18.92
C GLY A 53 -3.75 -26.79 -19.70
N ASN A 54 -3.95 -28.00 -20.23
CA ASN A 54 -2.90 -28.67 -21.01
C ASN A 54 -3.02 -28.41 -22.52
N ILE A 55 -4.22 -28.07 -22.99
CA ILE A 55 -4.55 -27.95 -24.41
C ILE A 55 -5.39 -26.69 -24.61
N ILE A 56 -5.06 -25.90 -25.63
CA ILE A 56 -5.90 -24.83 -26.15
C ILE A 56 -6.64 -25.36 -27.37
N GLU A 57 -7.97 -25.43 -27.29
CA GLU A 57 -8.81 -25.97 -28.35
C GLU A 57 -9.50 -24.84 -29.13
N CYS A 58 -9.38 -24.83 -30.45
CA CYS A 58 -10.14 -23.90 -31.29
C CYS A 58 -11.59 -24.39 -31.46
N LYS A 59 -12.54 -23.61 -30.95
CA LYS A 59 -13.99 -23.85 -31.04
C LYS A 59 -14.66 -22.99 -32.10
N GLY A 60 -13.94 -21.99 -32.62
CA GLY A 60 -14.43 -21.03 -33.61
C GLY A 60 -15.32 -19.96 -32.96
N PHE A 61 -15.51 -18.85 -33.66
CA PHE A 61 -16.27 -17.70 -33.20
C PHE A 61 -17.39 -17.41 -34.20
N SER A 62 -18.62 -17.74 -33.82
CA SER A 62 -19.80 -17.59 -34.69
C SER A 62 -20.62 -16.33 -34.37
N PHE A 63 -20.22 -15.54 -33.37
CA PHE A 63 -20.92 -14.33 -32.97
C PHE A 63 -20.46 -13.12 -33.80
N PRO A 64 -21.23 -12.01 -33.79
CA PRO A 64 -20.72 -10.71 -34.23
C PRO A 64 -19.50 -10.30 -33.40
N LEU A 65 -18.61 -9.50 -33.98
CA LEU A 65 -17.52 -8.91 -33.19
C LEU A 65 -18.11 -8.07 -32.04
N PRO A 66 -17.49 -8.10 -30.85
CA PRO A 66 -17.87 -7.20 -29.77
C PRO A 66 -17.84 -5.75 -30.25
N LYS A 67 -18.86 -4.98 -29.89
CA LYS A 67 -18.95 -3.56 -30.28
C LYS A 67 -17.95 -2.75 -29.49
N ARG A 68 -17.06 -2.06 -30.19
CA ARG A 68 -15.97 -1.28 -29.58
C ARG A 68 -16.51 -0.14 -28.74
N GLU A 69 -17.56 0.53 -29.19
CA GLU A 69 -18.17 1.68 -28.52
C GLU A 69 -18.70 1.30 -27.13
N GLU A 70 -19.42 0.18 -27.03
CA GLU A 70 -19.96 -0.31 -25.76
C GLU A 70 -18.85 -0.68 -24.76
N ILE A 71 -17.69 -1.16 -25.24
CA ILE A 71 -16.53 -1.45 -24.38
C ILE A 71 -15.88 -0.15 -23.90
N VAL A 72 -15.71 0.83 -24.79
CA VAL A 72 -15.09 2.13 -24.48
C VAL A 72 -15.85 2.86 -23.37
N ASP A 73 -17.18 2.73 -23.33
CA ASP A 73 -18.03 3.29 -22.26
C ASP A 73 -17.65 2.77 -20.86
N PHE A 74 -17.20 1.51 -20.76
CA PHE A 74 -16.71 0.95 -19.50
C PHE A 74 -15.28 1.37 -19.15
N LEU A 75 -14.53 1.95 -20.08
CA LEU A 75 -13.10 2.23 -19.97
C LEU A 75 -12.78 3.72 -19.88
N ASP A 76 -13.76 4.52 -19.43
CA ASP A 76 -13.64 5.98 -19.27
C ASP A 76 -13.08 6.66 -20.54
N GLY A 77 -13.45 6.16 -21.72
CA GLY A 77 -13.05 6.72 -23.02
C GLY A 77 -11.79 6.11 -23.63
N PHE A 78 -11.10 5.18 -22.96
CA PHE A 78 -9.94 4.50 -23.55
C PHE A 78 -10.34 3.63 -24.75
N ALA A 79 -9.81 3.98 -25.93
CA ALA A 79 -10.12 3.32 -27.19
C ALA A 79 -8.87 2.79 -27.92
N GLY A 80 -7.74 2.64 -27.24
CA GLY A 80 -6.46 2.25 -27.85
C GLY A 80 -6.40 0.80 -28.38
N PHE A 81 -7.41 -0.02 -28.12
CA PHE A 81 -7.46 -1.43 -28.56
C PHE A 81 -8.15 -1.60 -29.93
N GLU A 82 -7.80 -2.68 -30.60
CA GLU A 82 -8.34 -3.07 -31.92
C GLU A 82 -9.07 -4.40 -31.82
N ILE A 83 -10.23 -4.49 -32.48
CA ILE A 83 -11.02 -5.72 -32.60
C ILE A 83 -11.13 -6.07 -34.07
N PHE A 84 -10.77 -7.29 -34.45
CA PHE A 84 -10.86 -7.74 -35.83
C PHE A 84 -11.11 -9.24 -35.95
N ASP A 85 -11.66 -9.63 -37.10
CA ASP A 85 -11.82 -11.02 -37.48
C ASP A 85 -10.50 -11.63 -37.97
N ALA A 86 -10.27 -12.89 -37.61
CA ALA A 86 -9.17 -13.69 -38.13
C ALA A 86 -9.65 -15.13 -38.44
N SER A 87 -8.76 -15.94 -38.99
CA SER A 87 -9.05 -17.36 -39.27
C SER A 87 -7.93 -18.25 -38.77
N TYR A 88 -8.30 -19.42 -38.23
CA TYR A 88 -7.38 -20.46 -37.77
C TYR A 88 -7.96 -21.82 -38.14
N TYR A 89 -7.20 -22.63 -38.91
CA TYR A 89 -7.67 -23.91 -39.47
C TYR A 89 -9.09 -23.86 -40.06
N LYS A 90 -9.37 -22.84 -40.90
CA LYS A 90 -10.67 -22.59 -41.55
C LYS A 90 -11.83 -22.25 -40.60
N GLN A 91 -11.58 -22.14 -39.30
CA GLN A 91 -12.55 -21.59 -38.35
C GLN A 91 -12.35 -20.08 -38.25
N ARG A 92 -13.46 -19.33 -38.24
CA ARG A 92 -13.45 -17.90 -37.92
C ARG A 92 -13.15 -17.75 -36.44
N ILE A 93 -12.33 -16.77 -36.08
CA ILE A 93 -12.02 -16.37 -34.70
C ILE A 93 -12.04 -14.85 -34.61
N ALA A 94 -12.16 -14.31 -33.40
CA ALA A 94 -12.04 -12.88 -33.18
C ALA A 94 -10.84 -12.56 -32.28
N VAL A 95 -10.13 -11.50 -32.60
CA VAL A 95 -8.92 -11.08 -31.89
C VAL A 95 -9.13 -9.67 -31.38
N ILE A 96 -8.84 -9.47 -30.09
CA ILE A 96 -8.70 -8.15 -29.49
C ILE A 96 -7.22 -7.92 -29.22
N ASN A 97 -6.62 -6.96 -29.91
CA ASN A 97 -5.25 -6.54 -29.68
C ASN A 97 -5.26 -5.32 -28.75
N VAL A 98 -4.55 -5.43 -27.61
CA VAL A 98 -4.54 -4.40 -26.57
C VAL A 98 -3.12 -3.90 -26.42
N PRO A 99 -2.77 -2.70 -26.92
CA PRO A 99 -1.45 -2.13 -26.68
C PRO A 99 -1.28 -1.73 -25.20
N PRO A 100 -0.03 -1.66 -24.69
CA PRO A 100 0.22 -1.04 -23.40
C PRO A 100 -0.18 0.44 -23.45
N SER A 101 -0.75 0.93 -22.36
CA SER A 101 -1.04 2.35 -22.16
C SER A 101 -0.04 2.96 -21.20
N PHE A 102 0.38 4.20 -21.48
CA PHE A 102 1.18 4.99 -20.54
C PHE A 102 0.35 5.50 -19.38
N GLU A 103 -0.93 5.82 -19.64
CA GLU A 103 -1.89 6.19 -18.62
C GLU A 103 -2.63 4.95 -18.11
N LYS A 104 -2.91 4.90 -16.81
CA LYS A 104 -3.58 3.77 -16.19
C LYS A 104 -5.05 3.76 -16.59
N ILE A 105 -5.50 2.65 -17.16
CA ILE A 105 -6.87 2.44 -17.64
C ILE A 105 -7.72 1.85 -16.53
N ALA A 106 -8.73 2.58 -16.10
CA ALA A 106 -9.72 2.10 -15.14
C ALA A 106 -10.87 1.39 -15.87
N PHE A 107 -11.50 0.45 -15.16
CA PHE A 107 -12.84 -0.01 -15.47
C PHE A 107 -13.83 0.77 -14.61
N SER A 108 -14.86 1.36 -15.23
CA SER A 108 -16.02 2.02 -14.63
C SER A 108 -15.78 2.69 -13.28
N LYS A 109 -15.55 4.00 -13.29
CA LYS A 109 -15.41 4.81 -12.05
C LYS A 109 -14.24 4.34 -11.19
N ASN A 110 -13.06 4.27 -11.80
CA ASN A 110 -11.76 4.10 -11.11
C ASN A 110 -11.54 2.74 -10.42
N LYS A 111 -12.14 1.66 -10.94
CA LYS A 111 -11.84 0.30 -10.48
C LYS A 111 -10.75 -0.33 -11.32
N PHE A 112 -9.85 -1.05 -10.66
CA PHE A 112 -8.78 -1.80 -11.31
C PHE A 112 -8.98 -3.28 -11.06
N TYR A 113 -8.55 -4.10 -12.01
CA TYR A 113 -8.65 -5.55 -11.91
C TYR A 113 -7.28 -6.17 -12.15
N LYS A 114 -7.11 -7.39 -11.66
CA LYS A 114 -5.99 -8.25 -12.02
C LYS A 114 -6.51 -9.63 -12.37
N PHE A 115 -5.78 -10.33 -13.24
CA PHE A 115 -6.04 -11.75 -13.47
C PHE A 115 -5.55 -12.53 -12.26
N ASP A 116 -6.37 -13.47 -11.78
CA ASP A 116 -6.04 -14.28 -10.61
C ASP A 116 -4.89 -15.25 -10.90
N SER A 117 -4.67 -15.59 -12.17
CA SER A 117 -3.52 -16.37 -12.61
C SER A 117 -3.15 -16.08 -14.06
N ASN A 118 -2.03 -16.63 -14.51
CA ASN A 118 -1.66 -16.64 -15.92
C ASN A 118 -2.48 -17.62 -16.77
N TYR A 119 -3.24 -18.53 -16.14
CA TYR A 119 -3.91 -19.66 -16.80
C TYR A 119 -5.43 -19.52 -16.89
N THR A 120 -6.02 -18.69 -16.05
CA THR A 120 -7.47 -18.45 -16.00
C THR A 120 -7.79 -17.03 -16.43
N ASN A 121 -9.00 -16.80 -16.92
CA ASN A 121 -9.52 -15.44 -17.16
C ASN A 121 -10.30 -14.90 -15.96
N GLU A 122 -10.19 -15.58 -14.80
CA GLU A 122 -10.77 -15.10 -13.56
C GLU A 122 -10.10 -13.78 -13.17
N LEU A 123 -10.93 -12.80 -12.83
CA LEU A 123 -10.55 -11.44 -12.53
C LEU A 123 -11.04 -11.07 -11.14
N SER A 124 -10.14 -10.59 -10.30
CA SER A 124 -10.48 -9.97 -9.02
C SER A 124 -10.30 -8.46 -9.07
N GLU A 125 -11.18 -7.74 -8.37
CA GLU A 125 -11.03 -6.30 -8.18
C GLU A 125 -9.77 -6.05 -7.34
N LYS A 126 -8.81 -5.32 -7.92
CA LYS A 126 -7.58 -4.92 -7.27
C LYS A 126 -7.88 -3.81 -6.29
N LYS A 127 -7.78 -4.12 -5.00
CA LYS A 127 -7.94 -3.11 -3.94
C LYS A 127 -6.64 -2.33 -3.78
N PRO A 128 -6.70 -1.00 -3.60
CA PRO A 128 -5.51 -0.21 -3.32
C PRO A 128 -4.93 -0.61 -1.96
N VAL A 129 -3.59 -0.57 -1.88
CA VAL A 129 -2.86 -0.75 -0.64
C VAL A 129 -3.14 0.44 0.26
N LYS A 130 -3.42 0.18 1.54
CA LYS A 130 -3.64 1.20 2.54
C LYS A 130 -2.36 1.43 3.34
N LEU A 131 -1.75 2.59 3.15
CA LEU A 131 -0.58 3.04 3.89
C LEU A 131 -0.99 4.07 4.93
N PHE A 132 -0.61 3.84 6.18
CA PHE A 132 -0.75 4.82 7.26
C PHE A 132 0.60 5.44 7.57
N ILE A 133 0.71 6.77 7.55
CA ILE A 133 1.92 7.50 7.95
C ILE A 133 1.78 7.96 9.40
N SER A 134 2.59 7.37 10.29
CA SER A 134 2.68 7.73 11.72
C SER A 134 3.86 8.67 11.92
N TYR A 135 3.62 9.86 12.49
CA TYR A 135 4.66 10.86 12.69
C TYR A 135 4.33 11.81 13.85
N ASN A 136 5.33 12.54 14.35
CA ASN A 136 5.10 13.62 15.31
C ASN A 136 4.80 14.93 14.56
N HIS A 137 3.81 15.71 14.99
CA HIS A 137 3.35 16.92 14.32
C HIS A 137 4.41 17.97 14.02
N GLU A 138 5.50 17.99 14.78
CA GLU A 138 6.62 18.88 14.48
C GLU A 138 7.19 18.62 13.08
N VAL A 139 7.17 17.37 12.59
CA VAL A 139 7.69 16.97 11.26
C VAL A 139 6.59 16.79 10.19
N SER A 140 5.47 17.49 10.30
CA SER A 140 4.34 17.32 9.37
C SER A 140 4.69 17.61 7.90
N GLU A 141 5.58 18.56 7.65
CA GLU A 141 6.00 18.91 6.29
C GLU A 141 6.80 17.78 5.61
N ILE A 142 7.57 17.01 6.39
CA ILE A 142 8.23 15.79 5.91
C ILE A 142 7.17 14.74 5.53
N ALA A 143 6.13 14.59 6.35
CA ALA A 143 5.03 13.69 6.03
C ALA A 143 4.28 14.11 4.75
N ASP A 144 4.04 15.42 4.56
CA ASP A 144 3.43 15.97 3.34
C ASP A 144 4.29 15.69 2.10
N PHE A 145 5.62 15.84 2.23
CA PHE A 145 6.57 15.51 1.17
C PHE A 145 6.49 14.03 0.78
N ILE A 146 6.55 13.12 1.77
CA ILE A 146 6.48 11.67 1.53
C ILE A 146 5.13 11.28 0.94
N GLU A 147 4.02 11.81 1.46
CA GLU A 147 2.67 11.57 0.94
C GLU A 147 2.60 11.95 -0.55
N THR A 148 3.15 13.11 -0.91
CA THR A 148 3.20 13.59 -2.29
C THR A 148 4.01 12.65 -3.17
N LYS A 149 5.22 12.24 -2.74
CA LYS A 149 6.08 11.33 -3.49
C LYS A 149 5.44 9.95 -3.68
N MET A 150 4.86 9.39 -2.64
CA MET A 150 4.17 8.09 -2.69
C MET A 150 2.94 8.13 -3.61
N LYS A 151 2.15 9.21 -3.56
CA LYS A 151 1.03 9.41 -4.49
C LYS A 151 1.49 9.54 -5.94
N GLN A 152 2.65 10.17 -6.20
CA GLN A 152 3.25 10.22 -7.53
C GLN A 152 3.73 8.84 -8.00
N LEU A 153 4.29 8.02 -7.12
CA LEU A 153 4.82 6.70 -7.47
C LEU A 153 3.72 5.65 -7.69
N PHE A 154 2.66 5.66 -6.88
CA PHE A 154 1.65 4.59 -6.85
C PHE A 154 0.25 5.02 -7.30
N HIS A 155 -0.02 6.32 -7.42
CA HIS A 155 -1.31 6.87 -7.83
C HIS A 155 -2.49 6.17 -7.13
N TYR A 156 -3.37 5.53 -7.92
CA TYR A 156 -4.56 4.84 -7.45
C TYR A 156 -4.31 3.48 -6.82
N ASP A 157 -3.09 2.93 -6.88
CA ASP A 157 -2.75 1.68 -6.18
C ASP A 157 -2.52 1.89 -4.68
N LEU A 158 -2.51 3.15 -4.21
CA LEU A 158 -2.19 3.50 -2.83
C LEU A 158 -3.21 4.48 -2.25
N ILE A 159 -3.81 4.13 -1.12
CA ILE A 159 -4.56 5.04 -0.26
C ILE A 159 -3.65 5.38 0.91
N ILE A 160 -3.37 6.67 1.08
CA ILE A 160 -2.59 7.17 2.21
C ILE A 160 -3.53 7.82 3.21
N THR A 161 -3.38 7.42 4.47
CA THR A 161 -3.94 8.10 5.63
C THR A 161 -2.79 8.49 6.56
N ARG A 162 -3.04 9.46 7.43
CA ARG A 162 -2.00 9.97 8.32
C ARG A 162 -2.57 10.41 9.65
N ASP A 163 -1.72 10.40 10.68
CA ASP A 163 -2.08 10.98 11.98
C ASP A 163 -2.14 12.51 11.87
N THR A 164 -3.26 13.09 12.31
CA THR A 164 -3.46 14.55 12.38
C THR A 164 -3.54 15.08 13.82
N SER A 165 -3.22 14.27 14.85
CA SER A 165 -3.19 14.56 16.31
C SER A 165 -4.34 15.36 16.92
N LEU A 166 -5.55 15.17 16.41
CA LEU A 166 -6.76 15.58 17.13
C LEU A 166 -7.54 14.33 17.51
N VAL A 167 -6.99 13.56 18.44
CA VAL A 167 -7.64 12.34 18.94
C VAL A 167 -7.98 12.53 20.42
N TYR A 168 -9.25 12.87 20.70
CA TYR A 168 -9.83 12.85 22.05
C TYR A 168 -9.88 11.40 22.57
N LYS A 169 -9.98 11.20 23.90
CA LYS A 169 -9.97 9.86 24.55
C LYS A 169 -10.88 8.81 23.89
N ASP A 170 -12.07 9.19 23.45
CA ASP A 170 -13.04 8.27 22.81
C ASP A 170 -12.69 7.90 21.35
N ASP A 171 -11.76 8.63 20.73
CA ASP A 171 -11.31 8.40 19.36
C ASP A 171 -10.01 7.61 19.28
N ILE A 172 -9.25 7.45 20.37
CA ILE A 172 -8.00 6.66 20.36
C ILE A 172 -8.31 5.21 20.00
N ASP A 173 -9.31 4.57 20.63
CA ASP A 173 -9.65 3.18 20.33
C ASP A 173 -10.17 3.00 18.88
N LYS A 174 -10.97 3.95 18.38
CA LYS A 174 -11.44 3.95 16.98
C LYS A 174 -10.30 4.17 15.99
N PHE A 175 -9.36 5.03 16.35
CA PHE A 175 -8.18 5.32 15.58
C PHE A 175 -7.23 4.12 15.56
N MET A 176 -7.05 3.42 16.68
CA MET A 176 -6.29 2.17 16.76
C MET A 176 -6.92 1.05 15.93
N LEU A 177 -8.26 0.95 15.94
CA LEU A 177 -8.99 0.07 15.02
C LEU A 177 -8.77 0.49 13.55
N SER A 178 -8.47 1.76 13.28
CA SER A 178 -8.15 2.23 11.94
C SER A 178 -6.76 1.78 11.50
N ILE A 179 -5.72 1.86 12.35
CA ILE A 179 -4.36 1.38 12.04
C ILE A 179 -4.38 -0.13 11.69
N LYS A 180 -5.18 -0.93 12.42
CA LYS A 180 -5.38 -2.35 12.09
C LYS A 180 -5.95 -2.61 10.69
N LYS A 181 -6.61 -1.63 10.07
CA LYS A 181 -7.19 -1.73 8.72
C LYS A 181 -6.23 -1.31 7.61
N HIS A 182 -5.01 -0.86 7.94
CA HIS A 182 -3.98 -0.50 6.97
C HIS A 182 -3.07 -1.69 6.69
N ASP A 183 -2.64 -1.84 5.45
CA ASP A 183 -1.77 -2.92 5.03
C ASP A 183 -0.32 -2.64 5.49
N ILE A 184 0.08 -1.37 5.44
CA ILE A 184 1.42 -0.89 5.82
C ILE A 184 1.30 0.32 6.76
N VAL A 185 2.19 0.37 7.76
CA VAL A 185 2.42 1.52 8.63
C VAL A 185 3.82 2.05 8.36
N LEU A 186 3.96 3.32 7.98
CA LEU A 186 5.24 4.02 7.83
C LEU A 186 5.45 4.96 9.00
N SER A 187 6.43 4.67 9.85
CA SER A 187 6.79 5.52 10.99
C SER A 187 7.95 6.47 10.65
N LEU A 188 7.73 7.77 10.85
CA LEU A 188 8.79 8.78 10.75
C LEU A 188 9.42 8.97 12.13
N ILE A 189 10.57 8.32 12.32
CA ILE A 189 11.21 8.22 13.63
C ILE A 189 12.07 9.47 13.88
N SER A 190 11.51 10.42 14.63
CA SER A 190 12.23 11.54 15.25
C SER A 190 12.49 11.28 16.74
N ASN A 191 13.28 12.13 17.41
CA ASN A 191 13.35 12.07 18.88
C ASN A 191 11.99 12.39 19.52
N SER A 192 11.28 13.40 19.03
CA SER A 192 9.94 13.78 19.50
C SER A 192 8.87 12.72 19.22
N TYR A 193 9.07 11.86 18.22
CA TYR A 193 8.24 10.68 17.98
C TYR A 193 8.36 9.67 19.13
N LEU A 194 9.60 9.34 19.51
CA LEU A 194 9.89 8.34 20.56
C LEU A 194 9.48 8.79 21.98
N GLU A 195 9.28 10.09 22.17
CA GLU A 195 8.82 10.70 23.44
C GLU A 195 7.32 11.06 23.43
N SER A 196 6.64 10.91 22.29
CA SER A 196 5.21 11.20 22.12
C SER A 196 4.34 10.05 22.58
N GLU A 197 3.36 10.33 23.45
CA GLU A 197 2.42 9.31 23.94
C GLU A 197 1.55 8.76 22.80
N ALA A 198 1.06 9.63 21.92
CA ALA A 198 0.23 9.20 20.78
C ALA A 198 1.00 8.25 19.86
N CYS A 199 2.15 8.69 19.36
CA CYS A 199 2.98 7.91 18.44
C CYS A 199 3.43 6.59 19.05
N MET A 200 3.90 6.60 20.31
CA MET A 200 4.38 5.39 20.95
C MET A 200 3.27 4.44 21.37
N TYR A 201 2.09 4.95 21.69
CA TYR A 201 0.92 4.11 21.95
C TYR A 201 0.52 3.36 20.69
N GLU A 202 0.49 4.03 19.52
CA GLU A 202 0.20 3.39 18.23
C GLU A 202 1.15 2.23 17.95
N ILE A 203 2.44 2.45 18.14
CA ILE A 203 3.48 1.43 17.94
C ILE A 203 3.31 0.27 18.91
N SER A 204 3.05 0.57 20.19
CA SER A 204 2.86 -0.46 21.22
C SER A 204 1.65 -1.35 20.92
N GLU A 205 0.58 -0.78 20.37
CA GLU A 205 -0.59 -1.54 19.92
C GLU A 205 -0.33 -2.34 18.65
N LEU A 206 0.44 -1.79 17.70
CA LEU A 206 0.86 -2.49 16.48
C LEU A 206 1.71 -3.72 16.83
N MET A 207 2.62 -3.60 17.80
CA MET A 207 3.50 -4.67 18.28
C MET A 207 2.77 -5.84 18.97
N LYS A 208 1.47 -5.70 19.31
CA LYS A 208 0.67 -6.82 19.80
C LYS A 208 0.44 -7.91 18.75
N ASP A 209 0.57 -7.57 17.47
CA ASP A 209 0.55 -8.53 16.36
C ASP A 209 1.95 -9.14 16.21
N SER A 210 2.10 -10.45 16.31
CA SER A 210 3.42 -11.10 16.20
C SER A 210 4.09 -10.90 14.83
N GLU A 211 3.30 -10.57 13.80
CA GLU A 211 3.76 -10.34 12.43
C GLU A 211 3.85 -8.83 12.09
N TYR A 212 3.78 -7.96 13.10
CA TYR A 212 3.78 -6.49 12.91
C TYR A 212 4.94 -5.99 12.04
N SER A 213 6.11 -6.61 12.17
CA SER A 213 7.33 -6.24 11.45
C SER A 213 7.19 -6.38 9.92
N LYS A 214 6.27 -7.22 9.42
CA LYS A 214 5.96 -7.33 7.99
C LYS A 214 5.16 -6.14 7.44
N ARG A 215 4.49 -5.41 8.34
CA ARG A 215 3.62 -4.27 8.02
C ARG A 215 4.27 -2.94 8.37
N LEU A 216 5.27 -2.94 9.24
CA LEU A 216 5.98 -1.75 9.67
C LEU A 216 7.14 -1.40 8.73
N ALA A 217 7.06 -0.24 8.10
CA ALA A 217 8.17 0.48 7.50
C ALA A 217 8.55 1.66 8.41
N PHE A 218 9.80 2.10 8.36
CA PHE A 218 10.22 3.28 9.11
C PHE A 218 11.34 4.02 8.40
N ILE A 219 11.38 5.33 8.61
CA ILE A 219 12.43 6.24 8.17
C ILE A 219 13.00 6.89 9.41
N VAL A 220 14.32 6.80 9.60
CA VAL A 220 15.00 7.43 10.74
C VAL A 220 15.44 8.82 10.34
N LEU A 221 14.89 9.84 11.00
CA LEU A 221 15.17 11.22 10.64
C LEU A 221 16.57 11.64 11.12
N THR A 222 17.19 12.49 10.33
CA THR A 222 18.56 13.00 10.48
C THR A 222 18.55 14.51 10.49
N GLU A 223 19.66 15.12 10.87
CA GLU A 223 19.80 16.58 10.86
C GLU A 223 19.52 17.19 9.48
N LYS A 224 19.89 16.48 8.42
CA LYS A 224 19.68 16.92 7.03
C LYS A 224 18.19 17.10 6.69
N ASP A 225 17.30 16.36 7.35
CA ASP A 225 15.87 16.42 7.07
C ASP A 225 15.23 17.77 7.46
N ASN A 226 15.91 18.58 8.28
CA ASN A 226 15.53 19.98 8.50
C ASN A 226 15.53 20.82 7.22
N GLU A 227 16.28 20.43 6.18
CA GLU A 227 16.29 21.12 4.88
C GLU A 227 14.92 21.07 4.18
N LEU A 228 14.05 20.12 4.55
CA LEU A 228 12.71 19.97 4.01
C LEU A 228 11.63 20.72 4.82
N LEU A 229 12.00 21.37 5.93
CA LEU A 229 11.08 22.11 6.78
C LEU A 229 11.20 23.61 6.52
N GLU A 230 10.08 24.31 6.36
CA GLU A 230 10.02 25.77 6.34
C GLU A 230 10.56 26.36 7.64
N LYS A 231 10.31 25.68 8.76
CA LYS A 231 10.81 26.03 10.09
C LYS A 231 11.62 24.86 10.66
N PRO A 232 12.96 24.93 10.61
CA PRO A 232 13.82 23.92 11.20
C PRO A 232 13.51 23.71 12.68
N ILE A 233 13.52 22.46 13.10
CA ILE A 233 13.33 22.06 14.50
C ILE A 233 14.71 21.82 15.12
N SER A 234 14.81 21.96 16.44
CA SER A 234 16.05 21.62 17.15
C SER A 234 16.46 20.16 16.88
N ILE A 235 17.76 19.94 16.72
CA ILE A 235 18.36 18.61 16.49
C ILE A 235 17.95 17.63 17.60
N GLU A 236 17.85 18.10 18.84
CA GLU A 236 17.43 17.30 20.00
C GLU A 236 16.02 16.73 19.86
N LYS A 237 15.13 17.40 19.12
CA LYS A 237 13.76 16.93 18.84
C LYS A 237 13.69 16.14 17.54
N LEU A 238 14.50 16.49 16.54
CA LEU A 238 14.48 15.83 15.24
C LEU A 238 15.22 14.50 15.26
N VAL A 239 16.47 14.47 15.72
CA VAL A 239 17.39 13.34 15.52
C VAL A 239 17.31 12.36 16.70
N PRO A 240 16.82 11.12 16.50
CA PRO A 240 16.70 10.14 17.56
C PRO A 240 18.07 9.52 17.91
N SER A 241 18.27 9.24 19.20
CA SER A 241 19.49 8.61 19.72
C SER A 241 19.38 7.08 19.76
N ILE A 242 19.19 6.44 18.61
CA ILE A 242 18.91 4.98 18.53
C ILE A 242 20.20 4.14 18.43
N TYR A 243 21.19 4.63 17.67
CA TYR A 243 22.37 3.86 17.28
C TYR A 243 23.53 3.94 18.28
N SER A 244 23.26 4.39 19.51
CA SER A 244 24.25 4.50 20.59
C SER A 244 23.66 3.97 21.90
N ASP A 245 24.46 3.90 22.95
CA ASP A 245 23.97 3.52 24.29
C ASP A 245 23.00 4.53 24.89
N ASN A 246 22.95 5.76 24.33
CA ASN A 246 21.93 6.74 24.69
C ASN A 246 20.51 6.27 24.34
N ARG A 247 20.33 5.20 23.58
CA ARG A 247 19.01 4.62 23.26
C ARG A 247 18.22 4.19 24.49
N PHE A 248 18.90 3.85 25.59
CA PHE A 248 18.25 3.52 26.85
C PHE A 248 17.54 4.73 27.49
N LYS A 249 17.84 5.96 27.05
CA LYS A 249 17.16 7.18 27.53
C LYS A 249 15.65 7.12 27.32
N TYR A 250 15.18 6.46 26.25
CA TYR A 250 13.74 6.34 25.97
C TYR A 250 13.06 5.43 26.99
N VAL A 251 13.72 4.34 27.40
CA VAL A 251 13.22 3.46 28.47
C VAL A 251 13.13 4.24 29.78
N THR A 252 14.19 4.98 30.13
CA THR A 252 14.21 5.82 31.33
C THR A 252 13.12 6.90 31.28
N PHE A 253 12.99 7.62 30.17
CA PHE A 253 11.98 8.66 29.97
C PHE A 253 10.55 8.14 30.23
N TRP A 254 10.21 6.97 29.68
CA TRP A 254 8.87 6.40 29.87
C TRP A 254 8.65 5.89 31.29
N ASN A 255 9.67 5.34 31.95
CA ASN A 255 9.59 4.96 33.36
C ASN A 255 9.43 6.19 34.28
N ASP A 256 10.18 7.27 34.02
CA ASP A 256 10.06 8.51 34.77
C ASP A 256 8.65 9.13 34.62
N LYS A 257 8.04 9.00 33.44
CA LYS A 257 6.64 9.38 33.24
C LYS A 257 5.68 8.52 34.08
N ILE A 258 5.92 7.22 34.20
CA ILE A 258 5.10 6.36 35.08
C ILE A 258 5.20 6.86 36.52
N ASP A 259 6.41 7.08 37.02
CA ASP A 259 6.64 7.54 38.39
C ASP A 259 5.95 8.88 38.66
N TYR A 260 6.05 9.82 37.71
CA TYR A 260 5.33 11.09 37.75
C TYR A 260 3.81 10.87 37.89
N TYR A 261 3.16 10.14 36.97
CA TYR A 261 1.71 9.97 37.04
C TYR A 261 1.25 9.13 38.24
N GLN A 262 2.08 8.22 38.76
CA GLN A 262 1.80 7.52 40.01
C GLN A 262 1.79 8.46 41.22
N SER A 263 2.72 9.41 41.28
CA SER A 263 2.72 10.46 42.30
C SER A 263 1.49 11.35 42.20
N VAL A 264 1.13 11.79 40.99
CA VAL A 264 -0.07 12.62 40.74
C VAL A 264 -1.34 11.85 41.15
N LEU A 265 -1.43 10.55 40.84
CA LEU A 265 -2.54 9.71 41.26
C LEU A 265 -2.64 9.63 42.79
N LYS A 266 -1.50 9.55 43.49
CA LYS A 266 -1.46 9.50 44.95
C LYS A 266 -2.00 10.78 45.58
N ASP A 267 -1.69 11.93 45.00
CA ASP A 267 -2.10 13.24 45.50
C ASP A 267 -3.56 13.57 45.16
N THR A 268 -4.11 12.97 44.10
CA THR A 268 -5.48 13.19 43.62
C THR A 268 -6.49 12.14 44.09
N LYS A 269 -6.11 11.22 45.00
CA LYS A 269 -6.94 10.10 45.50
C LYS A 269 -8.33 10.49 46.02
N HIS A 270 -8.52 11.73 46.45
CA HIS A 270 -9.81 12.24 46.94
C HIS A 270 -10.71 12.81 45.85
N HIS A 271 -10.28 12.80 44.59
CA HIS A 271 -11.01 13.25 43.40
C HIS A 271 -11.21 12.08 42.44
N PRO A 272 -12.33 11.32 42.56
CA PRO A 272 -12.54 10.08 41.81
C PRO A 272 -12.47 10.24 40.29
N GLU A 273 -13.07 11.28 39.72
CA GLU A 273 -13.07 11.49 38.26
C GLU A 273 -11.66 11.79 37.73
N THR A 274 -10.91 12.66 38.40
CA THR A 274 -9.51 12.95 38.08
C THR A 274 -8.65 11.69 38.21
N SER A 275 -8.89 10.88 39.24
CA SER A 275 -8.17 9.62 39.46
C SER A 275 -8.41 8.62 38.33
N LEU A 276 -9.64 8.52 37.81
CA LEU A 276 -9.97 7.64 36.68
C LEU A 276 -9.21 8.06 35.41
N GLU A 277 -9.18 9.36 35.10
CA GLU A 277 -8.42 9.88 33.97
C GLU A 277 -6.93 9.56 34.06
N ILE A 278 -6.33 9.72 35.25
CA ILE A 278 -4.92 9.42 35.48
C ILE A 278 -4.67 7.91 35.36
N ILE A 279 -5.56 7.06 35.86
CA ILE A 279 -5.45 5.60 35.72
C ILE A 279 -5.41 5.18 34.25
N ASP A 280 -6.24 5.76 33.40
CA ASP A 280 -6.23 5.45 31.97
C ASP A 280 -4.96 5.92 31.28
N THR A 281 -4.44 7.10 31.65
CA THR A 281 -3.13 7.57 31.18
C THR A 281 -1.99 6.66 31.65
N LEU A 282 -1.99 6.24 32.92
CA LEU A 282 -1.01 5.28 33.45
C LEU A 282 -1.04 3.96 32.69
N ARG A 283 -2.21 3.45 32.32
CA ARG A 283 -2.33 2.23 31.50
C ARG A 283 -1.64 2.39 30.14
N ARG A 284 -1.88 3.50 29.44
CA ARG A 284 -1.26 3.78 28.13
C ARG A 284 0.26 3.91 28.25
N ILE A 285 0.74 4.71 29.20
CA ILE A 285 2.18 4.93 29.43
C ILE A 285 2.87 3.63 29.86
N THR A 286 2.23 2.81 30.71
CA THR A 286 2.79 1.51 31.11
C THR A 286 2.90 0.56 29.91
N ASN A 287 1.89 0.54 29.04
CA ASN A 287 1.95 -0.23 27.79
C ASN A 287 3.14 0.24 26.93
N ILE A 288 3.34 1.55 26.78
CA ILE A 288 4.47 2.10 26.04
C ILE A 288 5.81 1.68 26.68
N ALA A 289 5.97 1.86 27.98
CA ALA A 289 7.21 1.55 28.69
C ALA A 289 7.59 0.05 28.56
N ASN A 290 6.61 -0.83 28.52
CA ASN A 290 6.84 -2.26 28.34
C ASN A 290 7.34 -2.63 26.92
N ASN A 291 7.00 -1.82 25.90
CA ASN A 291 7.31 -2.12 24.50
C ASN A 291 8.46 -1.29 23.91
N ILE A 292 8.73 -0.08 24.44
CA ILE A 292 9.73 0.85 23.89
C ILE A 292 11.13 0.23 23.80
N GLY A 293 11.52 -0.58 24.79
CA GLY A 293 12.82 -1.24 24.82
C GLY A 293 13.01 -2.19 23.64
N GLU A 294 12.00 -3.01 23.34
CA GLU A 294 12.00 -3.90 22.18
C GLU A 294 11.98 -3.10 20.87
N PHE A 295 11.13 -2.07 20.79
CA PHE A 295 11.01 -1.23 19.60
C PHE A 295 12.33 -0.55 19.23
N VAL A 296 12.97 0.12 20.20
CA VAL A 296 14.26 0.79 19.99
C VAL A 296 15.36 -0.22 19.69
N SER A 297 15.34 -1.40 20.32
CA SER A 297 16.26 -2.48 19.97
C SER A 297 16.05 -2.98 18.53
N MET A 298 14.82 -3.05 18.04
CA MET A 298 14.51 -3.42 16.67
C MET A 298 15.07 -2.36 15.72
N LEU A 299 14.75 -1.08 15.92
CA LEU A 299 15.25 0.03 15.09
C LEU A 299 16.78 0.02 14.97
N ASN A 300 17.48 -0.20 16.09
CA ASN A 300 18.94 -0.30 16.13
C ASN A 300 19.48 -1.49 15.32
N LYS A 301 18.83 -2.66 15.38
CA LYS A 301 19.27 -3.86 14.63
C LYS A 301 19.04 -3.72 13.14
N THR A 302 17.94 -3.09 12.76
CA THR A 302 17.52 -2.99 11.36
C THR A 302 18.26 -1.92 10.56
N MET A 303 18.98 -1.00 11.23
CA MET A 303 19.74 0.09 10.58
C MET A 303 18.92 0.81 9.50
N GLY A 304 17.83 1.44 9.92
CA GLY A 304 16.90 2.11 9.00
C GLY A 304 17.59 3.12 8.09
N LYS A 305 17.10 3.23 6.85
CA LYS A 305 17.53 4.25 5.91
C LYS A 305 17.10 5.65 6.39
N SER A 306 17.94 6.64 6.11
CA SER A 306 17.54 8.03 6.24
C SER A 306 16.53 8.40 5.15
N LEU A 307 15.85 9.54 5.30
CA LEU A 307 14.93 10.01 4.28
C LEU A 307 15.65 10.30 2.96
N PHE A 308 16.84 10.90 2.99
CA PHE A 308 17.60 11.16 1.77
C PHE A 308 18.07 9.89 1.08
N ASP A 309 18.47 8.85 1.82
CA ASP A 309 18.79 7.55 1.21
C ASP A 309 17.56 6.96 0.52
N MET A 310 16.36 7.15 1.10
CA MET A 310 15.10 6.73 0.47
C MET A 310 14.74 7.60 -0.73
N ILE A 311 15.06 8.90 -0.74
CA ILE A 311 14.85 9.75 -1.90
C ILE A 311 15.76 9.31 -3.06
N ASP A 312 17.03 9.01 -2.77
CA ASP A 312 18.03 8.63 -3.76
C ASP A 312 17.71 7.30 -4.47
N ASP A 313 16.94 6.42 -3.84
CA ASP A 313 16.51 5.13 -4.41
C ASP A 313 15.02 5.05 -4.79
N ASP A 314 14.33 6.20 -4.88
CA ASP A 314 12.90 6.31 -5.18
C ASP A 314 12.02 5.48 -4.22
N PHE A 315 12.36 5.49 -2.94
CA PHE A 315 11.69 4.79 -1.84
C PHE A 315 11.60 3.29 -2.07
N SER A 316 12.68 2.68 -2.59
CA SER A 316 12.67 1.31 -3.11
C SER A 316 12.16 0.27 -2.11
N ASP A 317 12.51 0.42 -0.82
CA ASP A 317 12.11 -0.53 0.23
C ASP A 317 10.60 -0.50 0.47
N ILE A 318 10.03 0.69 0.65
CA ILE A 318 8.60 0.89 0.85
C ILE A 318 7.84 0.50 -0.42
N ALA A 319 8.39 0.85 -1.58
CA ALA A 319 7.85 0.45 -2.87
C ALA A 319 7.76 -1.08 -3.02
N ASN A 320 8.78 -1.79 -2.60
CA ASN A 320 8.81 -3.25 -2.61
C ASN A 320 7.82 -3.85 -1.61
N MET A 321 7.62 -3.21 -0.45
CA MET A 321 6.56 -3.61 0.48
C MET A 321 5.18 -3.44 -0.15
N ILE A 322 4.89 -2.29 -0.76
CA ILE A 322 3.62 -2.02 -1.45
C ILE A 322 3.40 -3.06 -2.57
N LYS A 323 4.40 -3.31 -3.41
CA LYS A 323 4.30 -4.28 -4.52
C LYS A 323 3.90 -5.68 -4.06
N LYS A 324 4.34 -6.15 -2.89
CA LYS A 324 3.95 -7.45 -2.32
C LYS A 324 2.45 -7.58 -2.01
N TYR A 325 1.74 -6.46 -1.80
CA TYR A 325 0.29 -6.45 -1.61
C TYR A 325 -0.47 -6.25 -2.93
N VAL A 326 0.22 -5.75 -3.95
CA VAL A 326 -0.32 -5.38 -5.26
C VAL A 326 -0.30 -6.58 -6.23
N ASP A 327 0.81 -7.32 -6.24
CA ASP A 327 1.04 -8.50 -7.09
C ASP A 327 0.26 -9.73 -6.56
#